data_AF-A0A7R9W713-F1
#
_entry.id   AF-A0A7R9W713-F1
#
_cell.length_a   1.000
_cell.length_b   1.000
_cell.length_c   1.000
_cell.angle_alpha   90.00
_cell.angle_beta   90.00
_cell.angle_gamma   90.00
#
_symmetry.space_group_name_H-M   'P 1'
#
loop_
_entity.id
_entity.type
_entity.pdbx_description
1 polymer ?
#
loop_
_entity_poly.entity_id
_entity_poly.type
_entity_poly.pdbx_seq_one_letter_code
_entity_poly.pdbx_strand_id
1 'polypeptide(L)'
;MKRPRRLACPEDKLYGREEELEVIRDAIQGARNGKQQRLIVSGASGSGKSTLVQHAFRGQGNCLVGIGTFSQKLRHTPYTVLAHALADICRQILLKGPHQLQIYRDAFREGMDPA
;
A
#
# COMPACT_ATOMS: atom_id res chain seq x y z
N MET A 1 -37.13 24.12 10.42
CA MET A 1 -36.60 22.80 10.03
C MET A 1 -35.11 22.70 10.40
N LYS A 2 -34.75 22.00 11.49
CA LYS A 2 -33.35 21.74 11.87
C LYS A 2 -32.79 20.65 10.95
N ARG A 3 -31.77 20.96 10.15
CA ARG A 3 -31.04 19.96 9.35
C ARG A 3 -30.37 18.96 10.31
N PRO A 4 -30.46 17.64 10.08
CA PRO A 4 -29.79 16.68 10.94
C PRO A 4 -28.27 16.88 10.84
N ARG A 5 -27.60 17.01 12.00
CA ARG A 5 -26.14 16.97 12.07
C ARG A 5 -25.70 15.59 11.55
N ARG A 6 -25.00 15.56 10.42
CA ARG A 6 -24.25 14.37 10.01
C ARG A 6 -23.30 14.04 11.16
N LEU A 7 -23.39 12.82 11.69
CA LEU A 7 -22.34 12.28 12.54
C LEU A 7 -21.08 12.24 11.69
N ALA A 8 -20.14 13.15 11.97
CA ALA A 8 -18.79 13.08 11.41
C ALA A 8 -18.11 11.88 12.09
N CYS A 9 -18.31 10.68 11.53
CA CYS A 9 -17.48 9.56 11.91
C CYS A 9 -16.04 9.92 11.49
N PRO A 10 -15.05 9.88 12.40
CA PRO A 10 -13.67 10.12 11.99
C PRO A 10 -13.30 9.04 10.96
N GLU A 11 -13.11 9.44 9.70
CA GLU A 11 -12.72 8.52 8.60
C GLU A 11 -11.41 7.77 8.90
N ASP A 12 -10.65 8.28 9.87
CA ASP A 12 -9.33 7.81 10.25
C ASP A 12 -9.30 6.86 11.45
N LYS A 13 -10.42 6.59 12.13
CA LYS A 13 -10.41 5.66 13.26
C LYS A 13 -10.80 4.25 12.84
N LEU A 14 -9.80 3.37 12.83
CA LEU A 14 -10.02 1.93 12.77
C LEU A 14 -10.34 1.44 14.19
N TYR A 15 -11.53 0.86 14.38
CA TYR A 15 -12.00 0.35 15.67
C TYR A 15 -12.11 -1.16 15.65
N GLY A 16 -11.65 -1.84 16.70
CA GLY A 16 -11.89 -3.28 16.91
C GLY A 16 -11.14 -4.17 15.91
N ARG A 17 -10.03 -3.66 15.37
CA ARG A 17 -9.17 -4.34 14.39
C ARG A 17 -7.70 -4.31 14.81
N GLU A 18 -7.47 -4.18 16.11
CA GLU A 18 -6.14 -4.04 16.69
C GLU A 18 -5.32 -5.31 16.47
N GLU A 19 -5.93 -6.49 16.62
CA GLU A 19 -5.25 -7.77 16.37
C GLU A 19 -4.82 -7.92 14.90
N GLU A 20 -5.69 -7.62 13.94
CA GLU A 20 -5.33 -7.69 12.52
C GLU A 20 -4.30 -6.63 12.13
N LEU A 21 -4.33 -5.45 12.76
CA LEU A 21 -3.30 -4.43 12.59
C LEU A 21 -1.92 -4.93 13.06
N GLU A 22 -1.84 -5.59 14.21
CA GLU A 22 -0.59 -6.15 14.72
C GLU A 22 -0.03 -7.22 13.78
N VAL A 23 -0.87 -8.11 13.26
CA VAL A 23 -0.43 -9.12 12.26
C VAL A 23 0.17 -8.46 11.02
N ILE A 24 -0.44 -7.38 10.52
CA ILE A 24 0.09 -6.65 9.36
C ILE A 24 1.41 -5.94 9.73
N ARG A 25 1.51 -5.35 10.91
CA ARG A 25 2.73 -4.68 11.40
C ARG A 25 3.88 -5.65 11.57
N ASP A 26 3.64 -6.82 12.12
CA ASP A 26 4.63 -7.88 12.27
C ASP A 26 5.16 -8.36 10.93
N ALA A 27 4.28 -8.52 9.94
CA ALA A 27 4.69 -8.84 8.58
C ALA A 27 5.52 -7.70 7.96
N ILE A 28 5.15 -6.44 8.16
CA ILE A 28 5.96 -5.30 7.68
C ILE A 28 7.34 -5.31 8.34
N GLN A 29 7.42 -5.60 9.63
CA GLN A 29 8.69 -5.67 10.35
C GLN A 29 9.55 -6.86 9.87
N GLY A 30 8.94 -8.01 9.61
CA GLY A 30 9.60 -9.16 8.99
C GLY A 30 10.17 -8.82 7.61
N ALA A 31 9.42 -8.05 6.81
CA ALA A 31 9.86 -7.58 5.50
C ALA A 31 11.06 -6.63 5.58
N ARG A 32 11.07 -5.72 6.56
CA ARG A 32 12.22 -4.86 6.84
C ARG A 32 13.47 -5.61 7.23
N ASN A 33 13.32 -6.76 7.88
CA ASN A 33 14.42 -7.64 8.25
C ASN A 33 14.89 -8.55 7.09
N GLY A 34 14.46 -8.27 5.85
CA GLY A 34 14.87 -8.99 4.65
C GLY A 34 14.10 -10.27 4.36
N LYS A 35 13.05 -10.60 5.12
CA LYS A 35 12.23 -11.78 4.86
C LYS A 35 11.14 -11.46 3.84
N GLN A 36 10.94 -12.29 2.82
CA GLN A 36 9.77 -12.13 1.95
C GLN A 36 8.49 -12.47 2.72
N GLN A 37 7.54 -11.52 2.77
CA GLN A 37 6.27 -11.66 3.50
C GLN A 37 5.09 -11.61 2.53
N ARG A 38 4.03 -12.37 2.83
CA ARG A 38 2.79 -12.39 2.06
C ARG A 38 1.61 -12.47 3.02
N LEU A 39 0.60 -11.64 2.79
CA LEU A 39 -0.63 -11.61 3.58
C LEU A 39 -1.86 -11.67 2.68
N ILE A 40 -2.88 -12.37 3.14
CA ILE A 40 -4.20 -12.44 2.49
C ILE A 40 -5.22 -11.95 3.51
N VAL A 41 -5.90 -10.85 3.18
CA VAL A 41 -6.97 -10.30 4.02
C VAL A 41 -8.32 -10.63 3.37
N SER A 42 -9.08 -11.53 4.00
CA SER A 42 -10.40 -11.96 3.54
C SER A 42 -11.52 -11.38 4.42
N GLY A 43 -12.74 -11.31 3.89
CA GLY A 43 -13.91 -10.79 4.62
C GLY A 43 -14.98 -10.20 3.71
N ALA A 44 -16.18 -9.96 4.26
CA ALA A 44 -17.34 -9.46 3.53
C ALA A 44 -17.08 -8.13 2.80
N SER A 45 -17.77 -7.88 1.68
CA SER A 45 -17.67 -6.58 1.00
C SER A 45 -18.06 -5.43 1.95
N GLY A 46 -17.35 -4.31 1.87
CA GLY A 46 -17.59 -3.16 2.77
C GLY A 46 -17.08 -3.32 4.22
N SER A 47 -16.45 -4.45 4.58
CA SER A 47 -15.95 -4.69 5.95
C SER A 47 -14.71 -3.88 6.36
N GLY A 48 -14.26 -2.92 5.54
CA GLY A 48 -13.09 -2.08 5.86
C GLY A 48 -11.71 -2.70 5.59
N LYS A 49 -11.59 -3.80 4.82
CA LYS A 49 -10.29 -4.45 4.53
C LYS A 49 -9.25 -3.50 3.93
N SER A 50 -9.65 -2.69 2.94
CA SER A 50 -8.75 -1.72 2.32
C SER A 50 -8.34 -0.63 3.31
N THR A 51 -9.26 -0.19 4.18
CA THR A 51 -8.99 0.78 5.25
C THR A 51 -8.00 0.22 6.26
N LEU A 52 -8.16 -1.04 6.68
CA LEU A 52 -7.23 -1.73 7.58
C LEU A 52 -5.80 -1.73 7.01
N VAL A 53 -5.63 -2.15 5.76
CA VAL A 53 -4.31 -2.18 5.10
C VAL A 53 -3.73 -0.78 4.98
N GLN A 54 -4.50 0.20 4.50
CA GLN A 54 -4.06 1.59 4.40
C GLN A 54 -3.62 2.14 5.76
N HIS A 55 -4.39 1.86 6.81
CA HIS A 55 -4.08 2.30 8.17
C HIS A 55 -2.80 1.65 8.71
N ALA A 56 -2.53 0.39 8.41
CA ALA A 56 -1.31 -0.29 8.82
C ALA A 56 -0.04 0.32 8.18
N PHE A 57 -0.15 0.83 6.95
CA PHE A 57 0.95 1.49 6.25
C PHE A 57 1.15 2.96 6.64
N ARG A 58 0.16 3.61 7.27
CA ARG A 58 0.32 4.98 7.80
C ARG A 58 1.41 4.97 8.87
N GLY A 59 2.36 5.91 8.76
CA GLY A 59 3.49 6.03 9.69
C GLY A 59 4.70 5.15 9.37
N GLN A 60 4.67 4.35 8.29
CA GLN A 60 5.82 3.52 7.91
C GLN A 60 6.95 4.26 7.17
N GLY A 61 6.93 5.61 7.20
CA GLY A 61 8.02 6.59 6.99
C GLY A 61 8.78 6.57 5.67
N ASN A 62 9.33 5.41 5.30
CA ASN A 62 10.26 5.21 4.19
C ASN A 62 9.88 4.05 3.26
N CYS A 63 8.75 3.38 3.50
CA CYS A 63 8.30 2.29 2.65
C CYS A 63 7.69 2.83 1.35
N LEU A 64 8.09 2.28 0.21
CA LEU A 64 7.39 2.47 -1.07
C LEU A 64 6.22 1.49 -1.12
N VAL A 65 5.02 1.98 -1.39
CA VAL A 65 3.79 1.16 -1.36
C VAL A 65 3.08 1.26 -2.70
N GLY A 66 3.00 0.17 -3.45
CA GLY A 66 2.21 0.11 -4.67
C GLY A 66 0.81 -0.45 -4.42
N ILE A 67 -0.24 0.28 -4.80
CA ILE A 67 -1.62 -0.21 -4.68
C ILE A 67 -2.16 -0.62 -6.06
N GLY A 68 -2.61 -1.87 -6.15
CA GLY A 68 -3.31 -2.38 -7.33
C GLY A 68 -4.66 -2.97 -6.93
N THR A 69 -5.70 -2.65 -7.70
CA THR A 69 -7.04 -3.24 -7.51
C THR A 69 -7.37 -4.16 -8.67
N PHE A 70 -7.73 -5.41 -8.36
CA PHE A 70 -8.28 -6.33 -9.34
C PHE A 70 -9.80 -6.12 -9.41
N SER A 71 -10.30 -5.64 -10.55
CA SER A 71 -11.74 -5.51 -10.80
C SER A 71 -12.15 -6.33 -12.01
N GLN A 72 -13.41 -6.77 -12.06
CA GLN A 72 -13.91 -7.58 -13.18
C GLN A 72 -13.76 -6.88 -14.54
N LYS A 73 -13.67 -5.54 -14.56
CA LYS A 73 -13.52 -4.74 -15.78
C LYS A 73 -12.13 -4.86 -16.42
N LEU A 74 -11.10 -5.26 -15.67
CA LEU A 74 -9.70 -5.31 -16.13
C LEU A 74 -9.24 -6.75 -16.47
N ARG A 75 -10.17 -7.69 -16.64
CA ARG A 75 -9.85 -9.12 -16.87
C ARG A 75 -9.11 -9.39 -18.17
N HIS A 76 -9.22 -8.50 -19.16
CA HIS A 76 -8.69 -8.73 -20.50
C HIS A 76 -7.22 -8.30 -20.68
N THR A 77 -6.60 -7.71 -19.66
CA THR A 77 -5.22 -7.24 -19.75
C THR A 77 -4.39 -7.86 -18.63
N PRO A 78 -3.48 -8.80 -18.95
CA PRO A 78 -2.65 -9.46 -17.96
C PRO A 78 -1.75 -8.42 -17.26
N TYR A 79 -1.43 -8.67 -15.99
CA TYR A 79 -0.53 -7.84 -15.19
C TYR A 79 -0.94 -6.38 -14.96
N THR A 80 -2.15 -5.95 -15.36
CA THR A 80 -2.63 -4.57 -15.16
C THR A 80 -2.51 -4.12 -13.70
N VAL A 81 -2.80 -5.02 -12.76
CA VAL A 81 -2.68 -4.75 -11.32
C VAL A 81 -1.23 -4.45 -10.92
N LEU A 82 -0.27 -5.20 -11.46
CA LEU A 82 1.16 -4.97 -11.23
C LEU A 82 1.60 -3.66 -11.86
N ALA A 83 1.19 -3.38 -13.10
CA ALA A 83 1.50 -2.13 -13.78
C ALA A 83 0.98 -0.92 -13.00
N HIS A 84 -0.24 -0.98 -12.48
CA HIS A 84 -0.80 0.07 -11.63
C HIS A 84 -0.01 0.25 -10.33
N ALA A 85 0.31 -0.85 -9.63
CA ALA A 85 1.07 -0.79 -8.39
C ALA A 85 2.49 -0.25 -8.61
N LEU A 86 3.17 -0.67 -9.68
CA LEU A 86 4.51 -0.18 -10.05
C LEU A 86 4.47 1.29 -10.46
N ALA A 87 3.48 1.72 -11.24
CA ALA A 87 3.31 3.13 -11.59
C ALA A 87 3.11 4.00 -10.33
N ASP A 88 2.42 3.49 -9.33
CA ASP A 88 2.23 4.18 -8.04
C ASP A 88 3.55 4.32 -7.26
N ILE A 89 4.36 3.26 -7.24
CA ILE A 89 5.71 3.28 -6.67
C ILE A 89 6.60 4.29 -7.41
N CYS A 90 6.58 4.29 -8.75
CA CYS A 90 7.35 5.23 -9.55
C CYS A 90 6.98 6.69 -9.22
N ARG A 91 5.69 7.00 -9.08
CA ARG A 91 5.24 8.34 -8.66
C ARG A 91 5.80 8.72 -7.29
N GLN A 92 5.78 7.80 -6.32
CA GLN A 92 6.35 8.05 -4.99
C GLN A 92 7.86 8.31 -5.03
N ILE A 93 8.59 7.60 -5.89
CA ILE A 93 10.03 7.84 -6.10
C ILE A 93 10.28 9.22 -6.72
N LEU A 94 9.50 9.60 -7.74
CA LEU A 94 9.64 10.87 -8.44
C LEU A 94 9.34 12.10 -7.56
N LEU A 95 8.54 11.93 -6.51
CA LEU A 95 8.25 12.98 -5.52
C LEU A 95 9.37 13.17 -4.49
N LYS A 96 10.39 12.31 -4.48
CA LYS A 96 11.53 12.43 -3.57
C LYS A 96 12.52 13.50 -4.04
N GLY A 97 13.35 14.00 -3.11
CA GLY A 97 14.40 14.97 -3.42
C GLY A 97 15.48 14.41 -4.36
N PRO A 98 16.29 15.29 -5.00
CA PRO A 98 17.22 14.92 -6.08
C PRO A 98 18.24 13.85 -5.67
N HIS A 99 18.74 13.90 -4.43
CA HIS A 99 19.66 12.89 -3.90
C HIS A 99 19.02 11.49 -3.83
N GLN A 100 17.80 11.39 -3.32
CA GLN A 100 17.09 10.11 -3.24
C GLN A 100 16.78 9.57 -4.65
N LEU A 101 16.39 10.45 -5.57
CA LEU A 101 16.11 10.05 -6.95
C LEU A 101 17.36 9.47 -7.64
N GLN A 102 18.54 10.03 -7.37
CA GLN A 102 19.80 9.52 -7.91
C GLN A 102 20.10 8.11 -7.41
N ILE A 103 19.92 7.84 -6.10
CA ILE A 103 20.07 6.49 -5.52
C ILE A 103 19.20 5.48 -6.26
N TYR A 104 17.92 5.79 -6.48
CA TYR A 104 17.02 4.88 -7.20
C TYR A 104 17.44 4.67 -8.65
N ARG A 105 17.90 5.73 -9.35
CA ARG A 105 18.40 5.60 -10.73
C ARG A 105 19.60 4.68 -10.82
N ASP A 106 20.56 4.81 -9.90
CA ASP A 106 21.77 3.99 -9.90
C ASP A 106 21.42 2.54 -9.57
N ALA A 107 20.55 2.30 -8.58
CA ALA A 107 20.05 0.96 -8.26
C ALA A 107 19.30 0.30 -9.42
N PHE A 108 18.47 1.05 -10.16
CA PHE A 108 17.78 0.51 -11.34
C PHE A 108 18.75 0.19 -12.48
N ARG A 109 19.78 1.02 -12.68
CA ARG A 109 20.82 0.74 -13.70
C ARG A 109 21.58 -0.53 -13.36
N GLU A 110 22.04 -0.67 -12.12
CA GLU A 110 22.76 -1.86 -11.66
C GLU A 110 21.90 -3.12 -11.77
N GLY A 111 20.62 -3.05 -11.39
CA GLY A 111 19.71 -4.20 -11.45
C GLY A 111 19.19 -4.55 -12.85
N MET A 112 19.31 -3.65 -13.82
CA MET A 112 18.86 -3.85 -15.20
C MET A 112 20.01 -4.08 -16.19
N ASP A 113 21.26 -3.90 -15.76
CA ASP A 113 22.41 -4.27 -16.58
C ASP A 113 22.41 -5.81 -16.70
N PRO A 114 22.37 -6.37 -17.93
CA PRO A 114 22.50 -7.80 -18.10
C PRO A 114 23.92 -8.21 -17.68
N ALA A 115 24.01 -9.15 -16.75
CA ALA A 115 25.25 -9.86 -16.43
C ALA A 115 25.80 -10.58 -17.68
#